data_AF-A0A317XDX9-F1
#
_entry.id   AF-A0A317XDX9-F1
#
_cell.length_a   1.000
_cell.length_b   1.000
_cell.length_c   1.000
_cell.angle_alpha   90.00
_cell.angle_beta   90.00
_cell.angle_gamma   90.00
#
_symmetry.space_group_name_H-M   'P 1'
#
loop_
_entity.id
_entity.type
_entity.pdbx_description
1 polymer ?
#
loop_
_entity_poly.entity_id
_entity_poly.type
_entity_poly.pdbx_seq_one_letter_code
_entity_poly.pdbx_strand_id
1 'polypeptide(L)'
;MDQALVSERATRRHALAKIESLIKQAPSHHIEVPELKAASIRHFPLSLEEGTQDQPCFSEPYQGKLPPPEKEDKFLELTPDPNNITWNTRDLEYFLCDHFNDCCYDQWGACPDNLPPSGQYREMGDYRFGQLLECITFNWEAIAVTDYQDGKYPHFKAMVASEAMGDDRLLRGEIMTITDIMAARLRTKSLRPHIVAPILVFSLVGLCHARVLEADFDGEMLNIRSSKLYDFTKKNTDAVKLLTRYWFGGARGQTMMKPT
;
A
#
# COMPACT_ATOMS: atom_id res chain seq x y z
N MET A 1 7.59 -24.76 -17.46
CA MET A 1 7.81 -23.42 -16.89
C MET A 1 9.24 -23.05 -17.19
N ASP A 2 9.45 -21.90 -17.82
CA ASP A 2 10.77 -21.45 -18.24
C ASP A 2 11.73 -21.38 -17.04
N GLN A 3 12.88 -22.06 -17.15
CA GLN A 3 13.91 -22.09 -16.12
C GLN A 3 14.48 -20.68 -15.86
N ALA A 4 14.52 -19.82 -16.88
CA ALA A 4 14.94 -18.43 -16.76
C ALA A 4 13.99 -17.64 -15.84
N LEU A 5 12.67 -17.82 -16.02
CA LEU A 5 11.65 -17.15 -15.21
C LEU A 5 11.71 -17.56 -13.74
N VAL A 6 11.94 -18.85 -13.47
CA VAL A 6 12.11 -19.35 -12.09
C VAL A 6 13.34 -18.75 -11.44
N SER A 7 14.46 -18.72 -12.17
CA SER A 7 15.72 -18.15 -11.69
C SER A 7 15.56 -16.66 -11.39
N GLU A 8 14.97 -15.90 -12.31
CA GLU A 8 14.75 -14.46 -12.17
C GLU A 8 13.91 -14.14 -10.92
N ARG A 9 12.79 -14.85 -10.73
CA ARG A 9 11.96 -14.66 -9.53
C ARG A 9 12.69 -15.05 -8.24
N ALA A 10 13.58 -16.03 -8.28
CA ALA A 10 14.39 -16.39 -7.11
C ALA A 10 15.43 -15.31 -6.78
N THR A 11 16.08 -14.74 -7.79
CA THR A 11 17.01 -13.61 -7.66
C THR A 11 16.32 -12.39 -7.07
N ARG A 12 15.17 -11.99 -7.62
CA ARG A 12 14.40 -10.83 -7.12
C ARG A 12 13.98 -10.99 -5.65
N ARG A 13 13.55 -12.18 -5.24
CA ARG A 13 13.22 -12.45 -3.84
C ARG A 13 14.44 -12.36 -2.92
N HIS A 14 15.61 -12.82 -3.35
CA HIS A 14 16.84 -12.64 -2.57
C HIS A 14 17.24 -11.17 -2.46
N ALA A 15 17.09 -10.40 -3.54
CA ALA A 15 17.33 -8.97 -3.51
C ALA A 15 16.39 -8.26 -2.52
N LEU A 16 15.08 -8.50 -2.59
CA LEU A 16 14.10 -7.94 -1.65
C LEU A 16 14.43 -8.27 -0.19
N ALA A 17 14.80 -9.53 0.12
CA ALA A 17 15.20 -9.92 1.46
C ALA A 17 16.47 -9.20 1.95
N LYS A 18 17.42 -8.90 1.04
CA LYS A 18 18.61 -8.11 1.36
C LYS A 18 18.24 -6.66 1.66
N ILE A 19 17.34 -6.06 0.89
CA ILE A 19 16.82 -4.69 1.11
C ILE A 19 16.19 -4.62 2.50
N GLU A 20 15.26 -5.52 2.78
CA GLU A 20 14.57 -5.62 4.08
C GLU A 20 15.56 -5.77 5.24
N SER A 21 16.57 -6.64 5.10
CA SER A 21 17.59 -6.84 6.13
C SER A 21 18.44 -5.59 6.39
N LEU A 22 18.67 -4.73 5.39
CA LEU A 22 19.40 -3.48 5.57
C LEU A 22 18.52 -2.44 6.27
N ILE A 23 17.26 -2.32 5.87
CA ILE A 23 16.29 -1.40 6.50
C ILE A 23 16.02 -1.80 7.95
N LYS A 24 16.00 -3.11 8.26
CA LYS A 24 15.88 -3.60 9.64
C LYS A 24 16.98 -3.11 10.58
N GLN A 25 18.15 -2.75 10.05
CA GLN A 25 19.29 -2.23 10.82
C GLN A 25 19.21 -0.71 11.04
N ALA A 26 18.31 0.00 10.35
CA ALA A 26 18.11 1.42 10.56
C ALA A 26 17.66 1.69 12.00
N PRO A 27 18.22 2.71 12.68
CA PRO A 27 17.94 2.97 14.09
C PRO A 27 16.63 3.75 14.31
N SER A 28 15.94 4.15 13.24
CA SER A 28 14.79 5.06 13.26
C SER A 28 13.61 4.52 12.46
N HIS A 29 12.41 5.03 12.75
CA HIS A 29 11.25 4.85 11.88
C HIS A 29 11.47 5.53 10.53
N HIS A 30 12.01 6.75 10.52
CA HIS A 30 12.29 7.50 9.31
C HIS A 30 13.61 7.03 8.71
N ILE A 31 13.55 6.59 7.45
CA ILE A 31 14.71 6.09 6.74
C ILE A 31 15.39 7.23 6.00
N GLU A 32 16.67 7.42 6.31
CA GLU A 32 17.49 8.49 5.76
C GLU A 32 17.97 8.16 4.33
N VAL A 33 18.26 9.21 3.56
CA VAL A 33 18.73 9.06 2.16
C VAL A 33 19.95 8.14 2.02
N PRO A 34 20.97 8.17 2.92
CA PRO A 34 22.08 7.23 2.85
C PRO A 34 21.66 5.77 3.04
N GLU A 35 20.66 5.51 3.89
CA GLU A 35 20.13 4.16 4.15
C GLU A 35 19.35 3.65 2.93
N LEU A 36 18.52 4.52 2.31
CA LEU A 36 17.84 4.20 1.04
C LEU A 36 18.84 3.85 -0.06
N LYS A 37 19.92 4.65 -0.20
CA LYS A 37 20.99 4.38 -1.18
C LYS A 37 21.70 3.07 -0.91
N ALA A 38 22.06 2.80 0.35
CA ALA A 38 22.71 1.54 0.75
C ALA A 38 21.81 0.32 0.47
N ALA A 39 20.50 0.49 0.64
CA ALA A 39 19.49 -0.52 0.37
C ALA A 39 19.01 -0.57 -1.10
N SER A 40 19.62 0.18 -2.03
CA SER A 40 19.22 0.19 -3.45
C SER A 40 17.74 0.58 -3.66
N ILE A 41 17.25 1.54 -2.87
CA ILE A 41 15.90 2.10 -2.95
C ILE A 41 15.95 3.46 -3.63
N ARG A 42 15.06 3.69 -4.60
CA ARG A 42 14.79 5.00 -5.19
C ARG A 42 13.46 5.52 -4.67
N HIS A 43 13.44 6.80 -4.31
CA HIS A 43 12.25 7.48 -3.82
C HIS A 43 11.88 8.63 -4.75
N PHE A 44 10.63 8.64 -5.20
CA PHE A 44 10.10 9.59 -6.19
C PHE A 44 8.76 10.18 -5.69
N PRO A 45 8.34 11.34 -6.21
CA PRO A 45 6.99 11.83 -6.00
C PRO A 45 5.93 10.93 -6.68
N LEU A 46 4.71 10.97 -6.15
CA LEU A 46 3.51 10.39 -6.72
C LEU A 46 2.40 11.44 -6.70
N SER A 47 1.66 11.55 -7.78
CA SER A 47 0.43 12.33 -7.85
C SER A 47 -0.72 11.42 -8.22
N LEU A 48 -1.71 11.35 -7.34
CA LEU A 48 -2.93 10.58 -7.54
C LEU A 48 -3.95 11.32 -8.43
N GLU A 49 -3.71 12.60 -8.72
CA GLU A 49 -4.57 13.45 -9.54
C GLU A 49 -4.39 13.14 -11.04
N GLU A 50 -5.47 13.27 -11.81
CA GLU A 50 -5.42 12.99 -13.25
C GLU A 50 -4.65 14.09 -14.02
N GLY A 51 -3.86 13.69 -15.03
CA GLY A 51 -3.15 14.61 -15.94
C GLY A 51 -1.76 15.07 -15.46
N THR A 52 -1.27 14.62 -14.31
CA THR A 52 0.06 14.98 -13.80
C THR A 52 1.17 14.05 -14.31
N GLN A 53 2.42 14.50 -14.29
CA GLN A 53 3.56 13.71 -14.76
C GLN A 53 3.86 12.48 -13.87
N ASP A 54 3.58 12.57 -12.56
CA ASP A 54 3.97 11.57 -11.56
C ASP A 54 2.84 10.58 -11.22
N GLN A 55 2.09 10.11 -12.22
CA GLN A 55 0.96 9.20 -11.99
C GLN A 55 1.39 7.77 -11.60
N PRO A 56 0.49 7.03 -10.91
CA PRO A 56 0.67 5.60 -10.68
C PRO A 56 0.93 4.82 -11.98
N CYS A 57 1.98 4.01 -11.97
CA CYS A 57 2.40 3.18 -13.10
C CYS A 57 1.64 1.86 -13.16
N PHE A 58 1.19 1.35 -12.01
CA PHE A 58 0.65 0.01 -11.83
C PHE A 58 -0.75 -0.03 -11.23
N SER A 59 -1.27 1.10 -10.76
CA SER A 59 -2.62 1.22 -10.17
C SER A 59 -3.51 2.18 -10.95
N GLU A 60 -4.79 1.86 -11.11
CA GLU A 60 -5.79 2.73 -11.73
C GLU A 60 -6.86 3.10 -10.71
N PRO A 61 -7.33 4.36 -10.67
CA PRO A 61 -8.46 4.71 -9.81
C PRO A 61 -9.75 4.05 -10.30
N TYR A 62 -10.60 3.62 -9.37
CA TYR A 62 -11.94 3.14 -9.67
C TYR A 62 -12.79 4.27 -10.28
N GLN A 63 -13.43 3.97 -11.41
CA GLN A 63 -14.19 4.94 -12.21
C GLN A 63 -15.68 4.97 -11.87
N GLY A 64 -16.16 4.02 -11.06
CA GLY A 64 -17.55 3.99 -10.65
C GLY A 64 -17.94 5.17 -9.75
N LYS A 65 -19.25 5.27 -9.50
CA LYS A 65 -19.79 6.23 -8.53
C LYS A 65 -19.44 5.76 -7.12
N LEU A 66 -19.11 6.71 -6.26
CA LEU A 66 -18.86 6.46 -4.84
C LEU A 66 -19.82 7.33 -4.03
N PRO A 67 -20.46 6.78 -2.99
CA PRO A 67 -21.23 7.57 -2.04
C PRO A 67 -20.32 8.58 -1.31
N PRO A 68 -20.89 9.66 -0.74
CA PRO A 68 -20.12 10.54 0.14
C PRO A 68 -19.73 9.83 1.45
N PRO A 69 -18.66 10.26 2.14
CA PRO A 69 -18.29 9.72 3.44
C PRO A 69 -19.22 10.26 4.54
N GLU A 70 -20.30 9.54 4.84
CA GLU A 70 -21.35 9.99 5.76
C GLU A 70 -20.86 10.21 7.20
N LYS A 71 -19.84 9.46 7.61
CA LYS A 71 -19.33 9.44 8.99
C LYS A 71 -18.16 10.41 9.22
N GLU A 72 -17.83 11.24 8.22
CA GLU A 72 -16.69 12.18 8.31
C GLU A 72 -16.90 13.21 9.42
N ASP A 73 -18.08 13.81 9.54
CA ASP A 73 -18.35 14.80 10.58
C ASP A 73 -18.24 14.20 11.99
N LYS A 74 -18.69 12.94 12.18
CA LYS A 74 -18.53 12.19 13.43
C LYS A 74 -17.06 11.88 13.73
N PHE A 75 -16.27 11.52 12.71
CA PHE A 75 -14.84 11.30 12.87
C PHE A 75 -14.12 12.58 13.32
N LEU A 76 -14.53 13.74 12.82
CA LEU A 76 -13.94 15.03 13.20
C LEU A 76 -14.29 15.50 14.63
N GLU A 77 -15.26 14.86 15.30
CA GLU A 77 -15.52 15.10 16.72
C GLU A 77 -14.41 14.50 17.61
N LEU A 78 -13.63 13.54 17.09
CA LEU A 78 -12.49 12.95 17.77
C LEU A 78 -11.33 13.95 17.79
N THR A 79 -10.80 14.22 18.98
CA THR A 79 -9.60 15.07 19.13
C THR A 79 -8.35 14.19 19.06
N PRO A 80 -7.43 14.43 18.12
CA PRO A 80 -6.18 13.67 18.08
C PRO A 80 -5.37 13.87 19.36
N ASP A 81 -4.95 12.79 19.99
CA ASP A 81 -4.09 12.82 21.18
C ASP A 81 -2.62 12.66 20.79
N PRO A 82 -1.79 13.71 20.90
CA PRO A 82 -0.38 13.61 20.55
C PRO A 82 0.42 12.66 21.45
N ASN A 83 -0.11 12.29 22.61
CA ASN A 83 0.52 11.32 23.50
C ASN A 83 0.14 9.87 23.17
N ASN A 84 -0.78 9.66 22.23
CA ASN A 84 -1.30 8.34 21.92
C ASN A 84 -1.56 8.15 20.42
N ILE A 85 -0.46 8.13 19.67
CA ILE A 85 -0.48 8.12 18.20
C ILE A 85 -1.14 6.85 17.66
N THR A 86 -0.95 5.69 18.31
CA THR A 86 -1.65 4.44 17.91
C THR A 86 -3.17 4.66 17.80
N TRP A 87 -3.83 5.31 18.76
CA TRP A 87 -5.28 5.51 18.66
C TRP A 87 -5.67 6.48 17.54
N ASN A 88 -4.87 7.51 17.29
CA ASN A 88 -5.14 8.43 16.16
C ASN A 88 -5.12 7.68 14.82
N THR A 89 -4.09 6.85 14.60
CA THR A 89 -4.00 6.04 13.37
C THR A 89 -5.11 4.99 13.30
N ARG A 90 -5.54 4.44 14.44
CA ARG A 90 -6.65 3.49 14.53
C ARG A 90 -8.00 4.13 14.23
N ASP A 91 -8.25 5.34 14.72
CA ASP A 91 -9.48 6.07 14.44
C ASP A 91 -9.57 6.42 12.95
N LEU A 92 -8.46 6.81 12.34
CA LEU A 92 -8.39 7.04 10.89
C LEU A 92 -8.58 5.74 10.09
N GLU A 93 -7.99 4.63 10.54
CA GLU A 93 -8.24 3.30 9.96
C GLU A 93 -9.73 2.97 9.98
N TYR A 94 -10.36 3.06 11.14
CA TYR A 94 -11.78 2.72 11.28
C TYR A 94 -12.64 3.60 10.38
N PHE A 95 -12.38 4.91 10.35
CA PHE A 95 -13.12 5.81 9.46
C PHE A 95 -12.98 5.43 7.97
N LEU A 96 -11.77 5.16 7.49
CA LEU A 96 -11.53 4.80 6.09
C LEU A 96 -12.11 3.42 5.75
N CYS A 97 -11.85 2.41 6.58
CA CYS A 97 -12.33 1.05 6.37
C CYS A 97 -13.86 0.96 6.41
N ASP A 98 -14.50 1.70 7.33
CA ASP A 98 -15.95 1.78 7.42
C ASP A 98 -16.54 2.44 6.16
N HIS A 99 -15.94 3.55 5.69
CA HIS A 99 -16.35 4.16 4.43
C HIS A 99 -16.14 3.23 3.22
N PHE A 100 -15.04 2.48 3.17
CA PHE A 100 -14.81 1.49 2.11
C PHE A 100 -15.87 0.40 2.16
N ASN A 101 -16.18 -0.15 3.35
CA ASN A 101 -17.22 -1.16 3.49
C ASN A 101 -18.59 -0.64 3.05
N ASP A 102 -18.97 0.57 3.45
CA ASP A 102 -20.22 1.22 3.03
C ASP A 102 -20.29 1.33 1.48
N CYS A 103 -19.22 1.80 0.84
CA CYS A 103 -19.13 1.86 -0.62
C CYS A 103 -19.26 0.48 -1.29
N CYS A 104 -18.67 -0.55 -0.69
CA CYS A 104 -18.71 -1.92 -1.21
C CYS A 104 -20.15 -2.48 -1.15
N TYR A 105 -20.85 -2.27 -0.03
CA TYR A 105 -22.25 -2.69 0.13
C TYR A 105 -23.19 -1.96 -0.83
N ASP A 106 -23.01 -0.65 -0.99
CA ASP A 106 -23.79 0.15 -1.94
C ASP A 106 -23.61 -0.35 -3.37
N GLN A 107 -22.36 -0.61 -3.77
CA GLN A 107 -22.06 -1.10 -5.11
C GLN A 107 -22.62 -2.51 -5.34
N TRP A 108 -22.57 -3.39 -4.33
CA TRP A 108 -23.16 -4.72 -4.40
C TRP A 108 -24.68 -4.65 -4.60
N GLY A 109 -25.36 -3.80 -3.84
CA GLY A 109 -26.82 -3.61 -3.95
C GLY A 109 -27.24 -3.01 -5.28
N ALA A 110 -26.46 -2.07 -5.82
CA ALA A 110 -26.80 -1.34 -7.04
C ALA A 110 -26.43 -2.09 -8.34
N CYS A 111 -25.29 -2.78 -8.38
CA CYS A 111 -24.79 -3.42 -9.59
C CYS A 111 -23.93 -4.65 -9.26
N PRO A 112 -24.55 -5.81 -8.95
CA PRO A 112 -23.82 -7.01 -8.54
C PRO A 112 -22.90 -7.58 -9.64
N ASP A 113 -23.20 -7.29 -10.91
CA ASP A 113 -22.38 -7.73 -12.06
C ASP A 113 -21.15 -6.85 -12.33
N ASN A 114 -21.05 -5.68 -11.68
CA ASN A 114 -19.96 -4.73 -11.88
C ASN A 114 -19.37 -4.29 -10.53
N LEU A 115 -18.86 -5.26 -9.79
CA LEU A 115 -18.15 -5.03 -8.54
C LEU A 115 -16.82 -4.34 -8.79
N PRO A 116 -16.28 -3.61 -7.79
CA PRO A 116 -14.98 -2.99 -7.94
C PRO A 116 -13.87 -4.04 -8.17
N PRO A 117 -12.84 -3.72 -8.98
CA PRO A 117 -11.75 -4.65 -9.30
C PRO A 117 -10.98 -5.22 -8.10
N SER A 118 -10.94 -4.49 -6.99
CA SER A 118 -10.28 -4.88 -5.74
C SER A 118 -11.05 -4.33 -4.53
N GLY A 119 -10.45 -4.37 -3.34
CA GLY A 119 -11.00 -3.79 -2.12
C GLY A 119 -11.95 -4.71 -1.37
N GLN A 120 -12.05 -5.97 -1.79
CA GLN A 120 -12.67 -7.01 -0.97
C GLN A 120 -11.77 -7.36 0.20
N TYR A 121 -12.39 -7.55 1.36
CA TYR A 121 -11.68 -8.00 2.55
C TYR A 121 -11.01 -9.36 2.31
N ARG A 122 -9.77 -9.46 2.78
CA ARG A 122 -8.97 -10.68 2.76
C ARG A 122 -8.26 -10.83 4.10
N GLU A 123 -8.25 -12.05 4.62
CA GLU A 123 -7.51 -12.34 5.84
C GLU A 123 -6.02 -12.31 5.53
N MET A 124 -5.24 -11.55 6.31
CA MET A 124 -3.78 -11.50 6.14
C MET A 124 -3.15 -12.89 6.28
N GLY A 125 -3.72 -13.74 7.13
CA GLY A 125 -3.28 -15.12 7.35
C GLY A 125 -3.43 -16.05 6.14
N ASP A 126 -4.27 -15.71 5.16
CA ASP A 126 -4.38 -16.45 3.90
C ASP A 126 -3.10 -16.32 3.05
N TYR A 127 -2.30 -15.31 3.36
CA TYR A 127 -1.06 -15.01 2.67
C TYR A 127 0.17 -15.37 3.51
N ARG A 128 1.21 -15.84 2.84
CA ARG A 128 2.48 -16.20 3.48
C ARG A 128 3.44 -15.01 3.53
N PHE A 129 2.97 -13.86 4.02
CA PHE A 129 3.75 -12.62 4.10
C PHE A 129 4.80 -12.64 5.21
N GLY A 130 4.61 -13.45 6.25
CA GLY A 130 5.42 -13.35 7.45
C GLY A 130 4.77 -12.39 8.43
N GLN A 131 5.58 -11.78 9.30
CA GLN A 131 5.09 -10.86 10.33
C GLN A 131 5.14 -9.43 9.80
N LEU A 132 3.98 -8.89 9.41
CA LEU A 132 3.82 -7.51 8.93
C LEU A 132 3.58 -6.54 10.09
N LEU A 133 4.39 -6.62 11.15
CA LEU A 133 4.34 -5.72 12.30
C LEU A 133 5.65 -5.68 13.07
N GLU A 134 5.90 -4.56 13.75
CA GLU A 134 6.82 -4.45 14.88
C GLU A 134 6.09 -3.75 16.03
N CYS A 135 6.33 -4.18 17.27
CA CYS A 135 5.65 -3.61 18.46
C CYS A 135 6.56 -3.44 19.69
N ILE A 136 7.86 -3.70 19.56
CA ILE A 136 8.81 -3.61 20.69
C ILE A 136 9.67 -2.35 20.59
N THR A 137 10.47 -2.25 19.52
CA THR A 137 11.37 -1.10 19.30
C THR A 137 10.71 -0.03 18.44
N PHE A 138 9.95 -0.48 17.46
CA PHE A 138 9.17 0.34 16.54
C PHE A 138 7.73 -0.13 16.65
N ASN A 139 6.78 0.78 16.50
CA ASN A 139 5.36 0.46 16.52
C ASN A 139 4.72 0.78 15.15
N TRP A 140 4.46 -0.29 14.40
CA TRP A 140 3.72 -0.24 13.13
C TRP A 140 3.17 -1.63 12.81
N GLU A 141 2.10 -1.66 12.02
CA GLU A 141 1.52 -2.92 11.52
C GLU A 141 0.77 -2.71 10.21
N ALA A 142 0.73 -3.74 9.37
CA ALA A 142 -0.26 -3.82 8.30
C ALA A 142 -1.61 -4.20 8.92
N ILE A 143 -2.62 -3.35 8.73
CA ILE A 143 -3.95 -3.49 9.36
C ILE A 143 -5.00 -4.04 8.39
N ALA A 144 -4.82 -3.80 7.09
CA ALA A 144 -5.71 -4.30 6.06
C ALA A 144 -4.93 -4.66 4.80
N VAL A 145 -5.41 -5.68 4.08
CA VAL A 145 -4.86 -6.10 2.80
C VAL A 145 -5.97 -6.44 1.81
N THR A 146 -5.70 -6.23 0.53
CA THR A 146 -6.59 -6.68 -0.55
C THR A 146 -5.77 -7.05 -1.78
N ASP A 147 -6.29 -8.03 -2.53
CA ASP A 147 -5.83 -8.35 -3.88
C ASP A 147 -6.97 -8.21 -4.90
N TYR A 148 -6.74 -8.76 -6.09
CA TYR A 148 -7.67 -8.75 -7.21
C TYR A 148 -8.33 -10.13 -7.33
N GLN A 149 -9.65 -10.15 -7.47
CA GLN A 149 -10.47 -11.37 -7.38
C GLN A 149 -10.03 -12.50 -8.31
N ASP A 150 -9.56 -12.15 -9.52
CA ASP A 150 -9.13 -13.13 -10.52
C ASP A 150 -7.89 -13.93 -10.11
N GLY A 151 -7.14 -13.49 -9.09
CA GLY A 151 -5.92 -14.16 -8.61
C GLY A 151 -4.79 -14.23 -9.64
N LYS A 152 -4.97 -13.60 -10.80
CA LYS A 152 -4.04 -13.54 -11.93
C LYS A 152 -3.13 -12.33 -11.89
N TYR A 153 -3.50 -11.29 -11.14
CA TYR A 153 -2.71 -10.07 -11.03
C TYR A 153 -1.71 -10.19 -9.88
N PRO A 154 -0.42 -9.87 -10.10
CA PRO A 154 0.57 -9.90 -9.04
C PRO A 154 0.45 -8.69 -8.10
N HIS A 155 -0.29 -7.66 -8.54
CA HIS A 155 -0.63 -6.46 -7.80
C HIS A 155 -1.28 -6.75 -6.45
N PHE A 156 -1.00 -5.90 -5.49
CA PHE A 156 -1.51 -6.01 -4.13
C PHE A 156 -1.74 -4.63 -3.52
N LYS A 157 -2.59 -4.53 -2.49
CA LYS A 157 -2.73 -3.31 -1.72
C LYS A 157 -2.71 -3.62 -0.24
N ALA A 158 -2.16 -2.70 0.53
CA ALA A 158 -2.10 -2.80 1.98
C ALA A 158 -2.38 -1.44 2.61
N MET A 159 -2.93 -1.46 3.83
CA MET A 159 -2.98 -0.32 4.72
C MET A 159 -2.05 -0.59 5.88
N VAL A 160 -1.19 0.38 6.20
CA VAL A 160 -0.17 0.26 7.25
C VAL A 160 -0.37 1.41 8.22
N ALA A 161 -0.52 1.10 9.51
CA ALA A 161 -0.52 2.10 10.57
C ALA A 161 0.86 2.19 11.21
N SER A 162 1.32 3.41 11.52
CA SER A 162 2.57 3.63 12.24
C SER A 162 2.44 4.79 13.22
N GLU A 163 3.06 4.64 14.39
CA GLU A 163 3.17 5.73 15.36
C GLU A 163 4.16 6.84 14.96
N ALA A 164 4.91 6.64 13.88
CA ALA A 164 5.81 7.67 13.40
C ALA A 164 5.03 8.89 12.88
N MET A 165 5.53 10.09 13.17
CA MET A 165 5.03 11.31 12.54
C MET A 165 5.36 11.29 11.04
N GLY A 166 4.36 11.55 10.20
CA GLY A 166 4.57 11.63 8.75
C GLY A 166 5.39 12.86 8.35
N ASP A 167 6.38 12.66 7.49
CA ASP A 167 7.08 13.70 6.74
C ASP A 167 7.41 13.20 5.32
N ASP A 168 8.36 13.84 4.62
CA ASP A 168 8.74 13.44 3.26
C ASP A 168 9.60 12.17 3.20
N ARG A 169 10.12 11.65 4.31
CA ARG A 169 10.95 10.43 4.34
C ARG A 169 10.07 9.19 4.32
N LEU A 170 10.59 8.10 3.78
CA LEU A 170 9.96 6.78 3.88
C LEU A 170 10.08 6.23 5.29
N LEU A 171 9.07 5.48 5.73
CA LEU A 171 9.06 4.81 7.01
C LEU A 171 9.49 3.35 6.89
N ARG A 172 10.14 2.86 7.94
CA ARG A 172 10.54 1.46 8.12
C ARG A 172 9.39 0.49 7.83
N GLY A 173 8.24 0.69 8.48
CA GLY A 173 7.07 -0.18 8.32
C GLY A 173 6.48 -0.19 6.91
N GLU A 174 6.56 0.92 6.19
CA GLU A 174 6.13 1.00 4.80
C GLU A 174 7.02 0.13 3.92
N ILE A 175 8.35 0.27 4.04
CA ILE A 175 9.31 -0.48 3.23
C ILE A 175 9.26 -1.97 3.56
N MET A 176 9.20 -2.33 4.84
CA MET A 176 9.08 -3.72 5.28
C MET A 176 7.82 -4.39 4.71
N THR A 177 6.68 -3.70 4.79
CA THR A 177 5.43 -4.19 4.20
C THR A 177 5.55 -4.40 2.69
N ILE A 178 6.16 -3.44 1.99
CA ILE A 178 6.41 -3.52 0.55
C ILE A 178 7.25 -4.76 0.23
N THR A 179 8.41 -4.94 0.87
CA THR A 179 9.35 -6.02 0.54
C THR A 179 8.77 -7.40 0.82
N ASP A 180 8.10 -7.58 1.96
CA ASP A 180 7.52 -8.87 2.37
C ASP A 180 6.39 -9.32 1.45
N ILE A 181 5.46 -8.40 1.15
CA ILE A 181 4.35 -8.68 0.24
C ILE A 181 4.88 -8.98 -1.16
N MET A 182 5.78 -8.15 -1.70
CA MET A 182 6.40 -8.40 -3.01
C MET A 182 7.06 -9.79 -3.06
N ALA A 183 7.84 -10.15 -2.05
CA ALA A 183 8.53 -11.43 -2.00
C ALA A 183 7.55 -12.63 -1.93
N ALA A 184 6.44 -12.48 -1.22
CA ALA A 184 5.39 -13.50 -1.16
C ALA A 184 4.60 -13.64 -2.47
N ARG A 185 4.26 -12.53 -3.14
CA ARG A 185 3.63 -12.57 -4.47
C ARG A 185 4.56 -13.25 -5.49
N LEU A 186 5.85 -12.96 -5.45
CA LEU A 186 6.87 -13.66 -6.26
C LEU A 186 7.09 -15.14 -5.87
N ARG A 187 6.57 -15.60 -4.74
CA ARG A 187 6.56 -17.03 -4.34
C ARG A 187 5.28 -17.76 -4.75
N THR A 188 4.21 -17.02 -5.02
CA THR A 188 2.88 -17.57 -5.27
C THR A 188 2.80 -18.29 -6.62
N LYS A 189 2.26 -19.51 -6.63
CA LYS A 189 2.26 -20.38 -7.81
C LYS A 189 1.38 -19.86 -8.95
N SER A 190 0.20 -19.31 -8.66
CA SER A 190 -0.69 -18.74 -9.69
C SER A 190 -0.06 -17.54 -10.41
N LEU A 191 0.89 -16.86 -9.77
CA LEU A 191 1.53 -15.64 -10.28
C LEU A 191 2.86 -15.90 -10.98
N ARG A 192 3.21 -17.16 -11.26
CA ARG A 192 4.47 -17.54 -11.90
C ARG A 192 4.81 -16.78 -13.18
N PRO A 193 3.86 -16.44 -14.08
CA PRO A 193 4.15 -15.67 -15.29
C PRO A 193 4.74 -14.27 -15.05
N HIS A 194 4.58 -13.71 -13.85
CA HIS A 194 4.97 -12.33 -13.54
C HIS A 194 6.40 -12.28 -12.96
N ILE A 195 7.13 -11.20 -13.17
CA ILE A 195 8.43 -10.92 -12.53
C ILE A 195 8.42 -9.64 -11.71
N VAL A 196 7.38 -8.82 -11.88
CA VAL A 196 7.10 -7.64 -11.06
C VAL A 196 5.84 -7.92 -10.24
N ALA A 197 5.86 -7.55 -8.96
CA ALA A 197 4.70 -7.61 -8.08
C ALA A 197 4.43 -6.23 -7.48
N PRO A 198 3.75 -5.33 -8.21
CA PRO A 198 3.52 -3.98 -7.73
C PRO A 198 2.65 -3.95 -6.47
N ILE A 199 2.85 -2.95 -5.62
CA ILE A 199 2.01 -2.75 -4.43
C ILE A 199 1.61 -1.29 -4.29
N LEU A 200 0.38 -1.07 -3.84
CA LEU A 200 -0.12 0.22 -3.39
C LEU A 200 -0.31 0.19 -1.86
N VAL A 201 0.39 1.03 -1.13
CA VAL A 201 0.32 1.10 0.34
C VAL A 201 -0.35 2.40 0.76
N PHE A 202 -1.35 2.29 1.62
CA PHE A 202 -1.99 3.38 2.32
C PHE A 202 -1.34 3.48 3.70
N SER A 203 -0.44 4.43 3.86
CA SER A 203 0.31 4.62 5.10
C SER A 203 -0.42 5.63 5.98
N LEU A 204 -0.94 5.18 7.11
CA LEU A 204 -1.57 5.98 8.16
C LEU A 204 -0.52 6.30 9.22
N VAL A 205 -0.29 7.59 9.47
CA VAL A 205 0.86 8.07 10.24
C VAL A 205 0.47 9.23 11.14
N GLY A 206 1.15 9.34 12.28
CA GLY A 206 1.01 10.47 13.20
C GLY A 206 -0.44 10.73 13.64
N LEU A 207 -0.81 12.01 13.74
CA LEU A 207 -2.05 12.48 14.34
C LEU A 207 -3.31 12.36 13.46
N CYS A 208 -3.45 11.33 12.63
CA CYS A 208 -4.46 11.24 11.54
C CYS A 208 -4.00 11.86 10.22
N HIS A 209 -2.80 11.51 9.76
CA HIS A 209 -2.38 11.77 8.38
C HIS A 209 -2.33 10.47 7.60
N ALA A 210 -2.52 10.55 6.29
CA ALA A 210 -2.23 9.42 5.40
C ALA A 210 -1.44 9.85 4.18
N ARG A 211 -0.71 8.91 3.58
CA ARG A 211 -0.17 9.03 2.22
C ARG A 211 -0.30 7.71 1.48
N VAL A 212 -0.21 7.78 0.16
CA VAL A 212 -0.20 6.61 -0.71
C VAL A 212 1.19 6.42 -1.27
N LEU A 213 1.65 5.17 -1.24
CA LEU A 213 2.90 4.74 -1.84
C LEU A 213 2.58 3.75 -2.96
N GLU A 214 3.15 3.94 -4.14
CA GLU A 214 3.21 2.90 -5.15
C GLU A 214 4.64 2.39 -5.25
N ALA A 215 4.83 1.08 -5.17
CA ALA A 215 6.15 0.48 -5.28
C ALA A 215 6.21 -0.66 -6.29
N ASP A 216 7.37 -0.76 -6.94
CA ASP A 216 7.75 -1.83 -7.85
C ASP A 216 9.24 -2.17 -7.70
N PHE A 217 9.60 -3.42 -7.99
CA PHE A 217 11.00 -3.86 -8.04
C PHE A 217 11.37 -4.20 -9.47
N ASP A 218 12.29 -3.43 -10.06
CA ASP A 218 12.68 -3.57 -11.47
C ASP A 218 13.66 -4.73 -11.71
N GLY A 219 14.22 -5.30 -10.65
CA GLY A 219 15.22 -6.38 -10.67
C GLY A 219 16.54 -5.96 -10.04
N GLU A 220 16.80 -4.65 -10.00
CA GLU A 220 18.01 -4.05 -9.45
C GLU A 220 17.68 -3.11 -8.29
N MET A 221 16.67 -2.27 -8.47
CA MET A 221 16.30 -1.22 -7.53
C MET A 221 14.83 -1.33 -7.12
N LEU A 222 14.56 -1.06 -5.84
CA LEU A 222 13.20 -0.88 -5.34
C LEU A 222 12.77 0.55 -5.59
N ASN A 223 11.81 0.74 -6.49
CA ASN A 223 11.25 2.04 -6.83
C ASN A 223 10.04 2.28 -5.94
N ILE A 224 10.04 3.35 -5.14
CA ILE A 224 8.93 3.76 -4.29
C ILE A 224 8.54 5.18 -4.67
N ARG A 225 7.27 5.39 -5.00
CA ARG A 225 6.68 6.69 -5.32
C ARG A 225 5.73 7.08 -4.19
N SER A 226 5.84 8.28 -3.62
CA SER A 226 4.99 8.71 -2.50
C SER A 226 4.15 9.94 -2.81
N SER A 227 2.88 9.91 -2.42
CA SER A 227 2.01 11.09 -2.50
C SER A 227 2.40 12.12 -1.45
N LYS A 228 1.80 13.31 -1.58
CA LYS A 228 1.70 14.26 -0.45
C LYS A 228 1.02 13.58 0.75
N LEU A 229 1.28 14.12 1.94
CA LEU A 229 0.52 13.79 3.15
C LEU A 229 -0.85 14.47 3.11
N TYR A 230 -1.89 13.66 3.24
CA TYR A 230 -3.27 14.10 3.42
C TYR A 230 -3.54 14.25 4.90
N ASP A 231 -3.99 15.44 5.29
CA ASP A 231 -4.35 15.80 6.66
C ASP A 231 -5.84 15.53 6.89
N PHE A 232 -6.15 14.65 7.85
CA PHE A 232 -7.51 14.30 8.27
C PHE A 232 -7.85 14.86 9.67
N THR A 233 -7.01 15.73 10.25
CA THR A 233 -7.38 16.49 11.46
C THR A 233 -8.48 17.52 11.18
N LYS A 234 -8.80 17.72 9.90
CA LYS A 234 -9.86 18.58 9.37
C LYS A 234 -10.59 17.84 8.25
N LYS A 235 -11.78 18.33 7.92
CA LYS A 235 -12.61 17.79 6.83
C LYS A 235 -11.81 17.73 5.52
N ASN A 236 -11.75 16.56 4.92
CA ASN A 236 -10.98 16.27 3.73
C ASN A 236 -11.69 15.24 2.84
N THR A 237 -12.95 15.51 2.55
CA THR A 237 -13.85 14.66 1.75
C THR A 237 -13.22 14.25 0.41
N ASP A 238 -12.47 15.15 -0.23
CA ASP A 238 -11.84 14.89 -1.52
C ASP A 238 -10.71 13.86 -1.40
N ALA A 239 -9.89 13.94 -0.34
CA ALA A 239 -8.90 12.91 -0.06
C ALA A 239 -9.56 11.56 0.24
N VAL A 240 -10.63 11.52 1.04
CA VAL A 240 -11.36 10.28 1.32
C VAL A 240 -11.85 9.62 0.03
N LYS A 241 -12.49 10.39 -0.85
CA LYS A 241 -12.95 9.89 -2.16
C LYS A 241 -11.79 9.42 -3.03
N LEU A 242 -10.69 10.17 -3.08
CA LEU A 242 -9.51 9.83 -3.86
C LEU A 242 -8.89 8.51 -3.38
N LEU A 243 -8.68 8.38 -2.07
CA LEU A 243 -8.17 7.18 -1.44
C LEU A 243 -9.09 5.97 -1.71
N THR A 244 -10.40 6.16 -1.59
CA THR A 244 -11.41 5.13 -1.89
C THR A 244 -11.33 4.66 -3.34
N ARG A 245 -11.20 5.59 -4.30
CA ARG A 245 -11.02 5.23 -5.72
C ARG A 245 -9.80 4.36 -5.93
N TYR A 246 -8.68 4.68 -5.28
CA TYR A 246 -7.46 3.89 -5.41
C TYR A 246 -7.52 2.57 -4.64
N TRP A 247 -8.26 2.49 -3.52
CA TRP A 247 -8.47 1.23 -2.79
C TRP A 247 -9.27 0.23 -3.63
N PHE A 248 -10.32 0.69 -4.30
CA PHE A 248 -11.15 -0.10 -5.22
C PHE A 248 -10.61 -0.25 -6.64
N GLY A 249 -9.57 0.53 -6.94
CA GLY A 249 -9.00 0.69 -8.26
C GLY A 249 -8.47 -0.57 -8.95
N GLY A 250 -8.33 -0.51 -10.27
CA GLY A 250 -7.82 -1.59 -11.11
C GLY A 250 -6.29 -1.74 -11.09
N ALA A 251 -5.82 -2.87 -11.63
CA ALA A 251 -4.42 -3.13 -11.89
C ALA A 251 -4.06 -2.69 -13.33
N ARG A 252 -2.90 -2.06 -13.51
CA ARG A 252 -2.32 -1.72 -14.83
C ARG A 252 -0.83 -2.02 -14.90
N GLY A 253 -0.23 -1.76 -16.06
CA GLY A 253 1.20 -1.89 -16.28
C GLY A 253 1.65 -3.33 -16.57
N GLN A 254 2.78 -3.45 -17.28
CA GLN A 254 3.35 -4.75 -17.63
C GLN A 254 4.11 -5.33 -16.42
N THR A 255 3.80 -6.58 -16.08
CA THR A 255 4.40 -7.28 -14.94
C THR A 255 5.05 -8.61 -15.34
N MET A 256 4.84 -9.07 -16.57
CA MET A 256 5.49 -10.25 -17.14
C MET A 256 6.83 -9.89 -17.77
N MET A 257 7.71 -10.88 -17.89
CA MET A 257 8.95 -10.74 -18.66
C MET A 257 8.60 -10.44 -20.11
N LYS A 258 9.24 -9.42 -20.72
CA LYS A 258 9.06 -9.17 -22.16
C LYS A 258 9.61 -10.38 -22.93
N PRO A 259 8.92 -10.88 -23.96
CA PRO A 259 9.52 -11.86 -24.85
C PRO A 259 10.74 -11.22 -25.51
N THR A 260 11.90 -11.86 -25.37
CA THR A 260 13.09 -11.61 -26.18
C THR A 260 12.84 -11.94 -27.65
#